data_AF-A0AAD5ITT8-F1
#
_entry.id   AF-A0AAD5ITT8-F1
#
_cell.length_a   1.000
_cell.length_b   1.000
_cell.length_c   1.000
_cell.angle_alpha   90.00
_cell.angle_beta   90.00
_cell.angle_gamma   90.00
#
_symmetry.space_group_name_H-M   'P 1'
#
loop_
_entity.id
_entity.type
_entity.pdbx_description
1 polymer ?
#
loop_
_entity_poly.entity_id
_entity_poly.type
_entity_poly.pdbx_seq_one_letter_code
_entity_poly.pdbx_strand_id
1 'polypeptide(L)'
;MSYGFQMVEKDYFVYIKQDNDKYVILSLYVDDILLAGNSKEYVLAVKKWLSSNFEMKDMVEVTYILEVKITKDHSKKLLTLSQKPCIRKIFERFNMADCKPMDTPISKGQTLSLDMCPKTLQELDRMKNVPYSSFIGSLMYVTRPDICYAVEFVSIYQFNIG
;
A
#
# COMPACT_ATOMS: atom_id res chain seq x y z
N MET A 1 -26.96 -16.24 -4.04
CA MET A 1 -26.99 -16.55 -5.48
C MET A 1 -25.76 -15.91 -6.11
N SER A 2 -24.81 -16.69 -6.61
CA SER A 2 -23.60 -16.16 -7.24
C SER A 2 -23.93 -15.66 -8.65
N TYR A 3 -23.52 -14.43 -9.01
CA TYR A 3 -23.68 -13.88 -10.37
C TYR A 3 -22.74 -14.56 -11.39
N GLY A 4 -22.55 -15.87 -11.26
CA GLY A 4 -21.60 -16.68 -12.03
C GLY A 4 -20.14 -16.52 -11.61
N PHE A 5 -19.84 -15.81 -10.51
CA PHE A 5 -18.47 -15.69 -10.00
C PHE A 5 -18.01 -16.98 -9.33
N GLN A 6 -16.79 -17.40 -9.66
CA GLN A 6 -16.07 -18.50 -9.04
C GLN A 6 -14.88 -17.93 -8.26
N MET A 7 -14.73 -18.35 -7.01
CA MET A 7 -13.61 -17.96 -6.17
C MET A 7 -12.33 -18.67 -6.63
N VAL A 8 -11.20 -17.97 -6.61
CA VAL A 8 -9.90 -18.54 -6.92
C VAL A 8 -9.41 -19.33 -5.70
N GLU A 9 -9.10 -20.62 -5.86
CA GLU A 9 -8.69 -21.50 -4.74
C GLU A 9 -7.43 -21.01 -4.00
N LYS A 10 -6.55 -20.30 -4.71
CA LYS A 10 -5.29 -19.76 -4.16
C LYS A 10 -5.44 -18.38 -3.53
N ASP A 11 -6.56 -17.71 -3.73
CA ASP A 11 -6.80 -16.36 -3.21
C ASP A 11 -8.31 -16.15 -2.95
N TYR A 12 -8.71 -16.28 -1.69
CA TYR A 12 -10.11 -16.21 -1.23
C TYR A 12 -10.79 -14.86 -1.51
N PHE A 13 -10.00 -13.83 -1.83
CA PHE A 13 -10.50 -12.49 -2.11
C PHE A 13 -10.62 -12.18 -3.61
N VAL A 14 -10.22 -13.12 -4.46
CA VAL A 14 -10.28 -12.99 -5.91
C VAL A 14 -11.36 -13.91 -6.47
N TYR A 15 -12.25 -13.32 -7.27
CA TYR A 15 -13.36 -13.99 -7.93
C TYR A 15 -13.26 -13.75 -9.43
N ILE A 16 -13.47 -14.80 -10.21
CA ILE A 16 -13.44 -14.74 -11.67
C ILE A 16 -14.81 -15.13 -12.19
N LYS A 17 -15.34 -14.30 -13.08
CA LYS A 17 -16.51 -14.64 -13.90
C LYS A 17 -16.05 -14.67 -15.34
N GLN A 18 -16.24 -15.80 -15.99
CA GLN A 18 -15.89 -16.01 -17.40
C GLN A 18 -17.13 -16.40 -18.19
N ASP A 19 -17.26 -15.82 -19.38
CA ASP A 19 -18.26 -16.15 -20.37
C ASP A 19 -17.59 -16.16 -21.76
N ASN A 20 -17.31 -17.36 -22.27
CA ASN A 20 -16.52 -17.57 -23.48
C ASN A 20 -15.15 -16.85 -23.40
N ASP A 21 -14.88 -15.94 -24.35
CA ASP A 21 -13.65 -15.13 -24.41
C ASP A 21 -13.69 -13.90 -23.48
N LYS A 22 -14.82 -13.59 -22.84
CA LYS A 22 -14.96 -12.44 -21.95
C LYS A 22 -14.74 -12.87 -20.50
N TYR A 23 -13.98 -12.08 -19.75
CA TYR A 23 -13.79 -12.32 -18.33
C TYR A 23 -13.80 -11.03 -17.52
N VAL A 24 -14.23 -11.15 -16.26
CA VAL A 24 -14.10 -10.14 -15.22
C VAL A 24 -13.48 -10.80 -14.01
N ILE A 25 -12.40 -10.22 -13.53
CA ILE A 25 -11.77 -10.46 -12.25
C ILE A 25 -12.30 -9.41 -11.29
N LEU A 26 -12.82 -9.88 -10.17
CA LEU A 26 -13.28 -9.08 -9.05
C LEU A 26 -12.36 -9.41 -7.87
N SER A 27 -11.65 -8.41 -7.37
CA SER A 27 -10.83 -8.52 -6.16
C SER A 27 -11.48 -7.70 -5.05
N LEU A 28 -11.70 -8.33 -3.90
CA LEU A 28 -12.23 -7.67 -2.71
C LEU A 28 -11.08 -7.34 -1.76
N TYR A 29 -11.08 -6.13 -1.20
CA TYR A 29 -10.24 -5.80 -0.06
C TYR A 29 -11.02 -4.93 0.90
N VAL A 30 -11.44 -5.49 2.04
CA VAL A 30 -12.26 -4.80 3.05
C VAL A 30 -13.44 -4.10 2.37
N ASP A 31 -13.43 -2.75 2.30
CA ASP A 31 -14.51 -1.93 1.73
C ASP A 31 -14.33 -1.64 0.22
N ASP A 32 -13.18 -1.98 -0.36
CA ASP A 32 -12.84 -1.70 -1.75
C ASP A 32 -13.09 -2.92 -2.66
N ILE A 33 -13.74 -2.66 -3.79
CA ILE A 33 -13.93 -3.65 -4.87
C ILE A 33 -13.14 -3.19 -6.10
N LEU A 34 -12.19 -4.02 -6.52
CA LEU A 34 -11.45 -3.82 -7.77
C LEU A 34 -12.02 -4.72 -8.87
N LEU A 35 -12.37 -4.12 -10.00
CA LEU A 35 -12.79 -4.84 -11.21
C LEU A 35 -11.75 -4.69 -12.31
N ALA A 36 -11.34 -5.81 -12.88
CA ALA A 36 -10.50 -5.87 -14.07
C ALA A 36 -11.12 -6.84 -15.08
N GLY A 37 -11.05 -6.54 -16.37
CA GLY A 37 -11.60 -7.41 -17.39
C GLY A 37 -11.18 -6.99 -18.79
N ASN A 38 -11.35 -7.87 -19.76
CA ASN A 38 -10.96 -7.63 -21.14
C ASN A 38 -12.07 -6.99 -22.00
N SER A 39 -13.31 -6.93 -21.50
CA SER A 39 -14.46 -6.31 -22.17
C SER A 39 -15.07 -5.22 -21.30
N LYS A 40 -15.07 -3.98 -21.80
CA LYS A 40 -15.67 -2.83 -21.10
C LYS A 40 -17.17 -3.04 -20.83
N GLU A 41 -17.90 -3.57 -21.79
CA GLU A 41 -19.33 -3.87 -21.66
C GLU A 41 -19.59 -4.88 -20.53
N TYR A 42 -18.75 -5.92 -20.47
CA TYR A 42 -18.89 -6.98 -19.47
C TYR A 42 -18.55 -6.47 -18.06
N VAL A 43 -17.50 -5.66 -17.93
CA VAL A 43 -17.17 -4.95 -16.68
C VAL A 43 -18.31 -4.02 -16.26
N LEU A 44 -18.90 -3.25 -17.19
CA LEU A 44 -20.03 -2.35 -16.90
C LEU A 44 -21.29 -3.11 -16.46
N ALA A 45 -21.56 -4.28 -17.03
CA ALA A 45 -22.68 -5.11 -16.60
C ALA A 45 -22.49 -5.62 -15.15
N VAL A 46 -21.30 -6.13 -14.83
CA VAL A 46 -20.95 -6.53 -13.46
C VAL A 46 -21.04 -5.35 -12.50
N LYS A 47 -20.54 -4.18 -12.91
CA LYS A 47 -20.57 -2.95 -12.12
C LYS A 47 -22.00 -2.51 -11.79
N LYS A 48 -22.89 -2.49 -12.79
CA LYS A 48 -24.32 -2.20 -12.58
C LYS A 48 -24.95 -3.19 -11.62
N TRP A 49 -24.65 -4.48 -11.80
CA TRP A 49 -25.15 -5.51 -10.89
C TRP A 49 -24.68 -5.26 -9.45
N LEU A 50 -23.39 -4.96 -9.22
CA LEU A 50 -22.87 -4.62 -7.90
C LEU A 50 -23.58 -3.39 -7.32
N SER A 51 -23.69 -2.29 -8.07
CA SER A 51 -24.35 -1.06 -7.60
C SER A 51 -25.84 -1.22 -7.33
N SER A 52 -26.52 -2.21 -7.92
CA SER A 52 -27.92 -2.52 -7.61
C SER A 52 -28.09 -3.40 -6.37
N ASN A 53 -27.05 -4.13 -5.95
CA ASN A 53 -27.12 -5.05 -4.80
C ASN A 53 -26.43 -4.48 -3.55
N PHE A 54 -25.52 -3.51 -3.72
CA PHE A 54 -24.71 -2.95 -2.65
C PHE A 54 -24.69 -1.42 -2.73
N GLU A 55 -24.76 -0.77 -1.57
CA GLU A 55 -24.50 0.66 -1.46
C GLU A 55 -23.00 0.90 -1.65
N MET A 56 -22.62 1.34 -2.85
CA MET A 56 -21.22 1.54 -3.21
C MET A 56 -21.04 2.79 -4.07
N LYS A 57 -19.88 3.42 -3.94
CA LYS A 57 -19.50 4.55 -4.77
C LYS A 57 -18.68 4.08 -5.97
N ASP A 58 -19.12 4.48 -7.16
CA ASP A 58 -18.33 4.28 -8.36
C ASP A 58 -17.16 5.28 -8.42
N MET A 59 -15.93 4.77 -8.41
CA MET A 59 -14.71 5.57 -8.54
C MET A 59 -14.26 5.81 -9.98
N VAL A 60 -15.06 5.40 -10.99
CA VAL A 60 -14.85 5.49 -12.44
C VAL A 60 -13.57 4.80 -12.89
N GLU A 61 -12.42 5.43 -12.63
CA GLU A 61 -11.10 4.92 -12.88
C GLU A 61 -10.29 4.84 -11.59
N VAL A 62 -9.72 3.66 -11.36
CA VAL A 62 -8.90 3.41 -10.17
C VAL A 62 -7.62 4.23 -10.25
N THR A 63 -7.53 5.24 -9.40
CA THR A 63 -6.34 6.09 -9.23
C THR A 63 -5.54 5.75 -7.98
N TYR A 64 -6.17 5.11 -7.00
CA TYR A 64 -5.55 4.61 -5.78
C TYR A 64 -6.17 3.27 -5.35
N ILE A 65 -5.35 2.37 -4.84
CA ILE A 65 -5.76 1.16 -4.12
C ILE A 65 -4.75 0.94 -2.99
N LEU A 66 -5.20 0.72 -1.74
CA LEU A 66 -4.29 0.48 -0.59
C LEU A 66 -3.16 1.51 -0.48
N GLU A 67 -3.49 2.79 -0.70
CA GLU A 67 -2.52 3.90 -0.73
C GLU A 67 -1.44 3.83 -1.83
N VAL A 68 -1.52 2.84 -2.72
CA VAL A 68 -0.74 2.74 -3.96
C VAL A 68 -1.42 3.58 -5.03
N LYS A 69 -0.73 4.60 -5.51
CA LYS A 69 -1.18 5.38 -6.68
C LYS A 69 -1.05 4.54 -7.94
N ILE A 70 -2.14 4.43 -8.68
CA ILE A 70 -2.18 3.79 -10.00
C ILE A 70 -2.23 4.88 -11.06
N THR A 71 -1.39 4.76 -12.08
CA THR A 71 -1.40 5.65 -13.25
C THR A 71 -1.39 4.80 -14.51
N LYS A 72 -2.37 5.02 -15.40
CA LYS A 72 -2.51 4.31 -16.66
C LYS A 72 -2.20 5.26 -17.81
N ASP A 73 -1.16 4.95 -18.57
CA ASP A 73 -0.87 5.61 -19.84
C ASP A 73 -1.32 4.67 -20.96
N HIS A 74 -2.54 4.88 -21.46
CA HIS A 74 -3.12 4.07 -22.52
C HIS A 74 -2.37 4.21 -23.85
N SER A 75 -1.74 5.37 -24.12
CA SER A 75 -0.99 5.60 -25.35
C SER A 75 0.27 4.74 -25.41
N LYS A 76 0.93 4.57 -24.25
CA LYS A 76 2.14 3.74 -24.09
C LYS A 76 1.85 2.33 -23.60
N LYS A 77 0.57 2.00 -23.35
CA LYS A 77 0.14 0.75 -22.70
C LYS A 77 0.89 0.49 -21.38
N LEU A 78 1.17 1.54 -20.63
CA LEU A 78 1.96 1.48 -19.40
C LEU A 78 1.04 1.60 -18.18
N LEU A 79 1.21 0.69 -17.22
CA LEU A 79 0.60 0.75 -15.90
C LEU A 79 1.71 1.05 -14.89
N THR A 80 1.62 2.16 -14.17
CA THR A 80 2.58 2.55 -13.13
C THR A 80 1.91 2.46 -11.76
N LEU A 81 2.61 1.84 -10.81
CA LEU A 81 2.24 1.75 -9.40
C LEU A 81 3.23 2.57 -8.58
N SER A 82 2.75 3.44 -7.69
CA SER A 82 3.62 4.29 -6.87
C SER A 82 3.10 4.49 -5.46
N GLN A 83 3.90 4.11 -4.47
CA GLN A 83 3.67 4.43 -3.06
C GLN A 83 4.33 5.73 -2.61
N LYS A 84 5.02 6.45 -3.51
CA LYS A 84 5.70 7.71 -3.21
C LYS A 84 4.80 8.73 -2.49
N PRO A 85 3.51 8.92 -2.86
CA PRO A 85 2.64 9.85 -2.15
C PRO A 85 2.36 9.42 -0.71
N CYS A 86 2.15 8.12 -0.46
CA CYS A 86 1.95 7.58 0.88
C CYS A 86 3.19 7.79 1.75
N ILE A 87 4.36 7.37 1.27
CA ILE A 87 5.64 7.52 1.99
C ILE A 87 5.88 8.99 2.35
N ARG A 88 5.66 9.91 1.39
CA ARG A 88 5.81 11.34 1.64
C ARG A 88 4.88 11.84 2.76
N LYS A 89 3.61 11.43 2.76
CA LYS A 89 2.66 11.78 3.84
C LYS A 89 3.10 11.26 5.20
N ILE A 90 3.67 10.05 5.26
CA ILE A 90 4.24 9.51 6.50
C ILE A 90 5.36 10.43 6.98
N PHE A 91 6.34 10.73 6.13
CA PHE A 91 7.47 11.58 6.51
C PHE A 91 7.04 13.00 6.91
N GLU A 92 6.07 13.60 6.22
CA GLU A 92 5.50 14.90 6.60
C GLU A 92 4.79 14.84 7.96
N ARG A 93 3.99 13.79 8.22
CA ARG A 93 3.27 13.60 9.49
C ARG A 93 4.20 13.52 10.70
N PHE A 94 5.37 12.93 10.52
CA PHE A 94 6.35 12.73 11.60
C PHE A 94 7.50 13.76 11.57
N ASN A 95 7.35 14.89 10.89
CA ASN A 95 8.39 15.94 10.80
C ASN A 95 9.76 15.44 10.28
N MET A 96 9.72 14.44 9.40
CA MET A 96 10.90 13.82 8.78
C MET A 96 11.03 14.18 7.29
N ALA A 97 10.27 15.15 6.78
CA ALA A 97 10.28 15.54 5.36
C ALA A 97 11.68 15.91 4.82
N ASP A 98 12.56 16.45 5.69
CA ASP A 98 13.93 16.84 5.33
C ASP A 98 14.97 15.71 5.53
N CYS A 99 14.53 14.48 5.79
CA CYS A 99 15.43 13.34 5.91
C CYS A 99 16.17 13.10 4.58
N LYS A 100 17.49 12.90 4.69
CA LYS A 100 18.34 12.65 3.54
C LYS A 100 18.03 11.27 2.94
N PRO A 101 17.84 11.16 1.62
CA PRO A 101 17.70 9.86 0.97
C PRO A 101 19.00 9.07 1.10
N MET A 102 18.87 7.75 1.23
CA MET A 102 19.99 6.82 1.32
C MET A 102 19.70 5.61 0.44
N ASP A 103 20.65 5.23 -0.41
CA ASP A 103 20.47 4.13 -1.38
C ASP A 103 20.51 2.75 -0.71
N THR A 104 21.15 2.65 0.45
CA THR A 104 21.28 1.42 1.22
C THR A 104 20.68 1.63 2.61
N PRO A 105 19.42 1.26 2.84
CA PRO A 105 18.73 1.50 4.10
C PRO A 105 19.42 0.85 5.32
N ILE A 106 20.11 -0.28 5.12
CA ILE A 106 20.90 -0.96 6.14
C ILE A 106 22.13 -1.61 5.54
N SER A 107 23.29 -1.41 6.16
CA SER A 107 24.56 -1.99 5.71
C SER A 107 24.70 -3.45 6.17
N LYS A 108 25.42 -4.27 5.40
CA LYS A 108 25.70 -5.66 5.78
C LYS A 108 26.48 -5.71 7.10
N GLY A 109 25.99 -6.50 8.06
CA GLY A 109 26.62 -6.65 9.38
C GLY A 109 26.36 -5.50 10.36
N GLN A 110 25.41 -4.62 10.05
CA GLN A 110 25.02 -3.54 10.95
C GLN A 110 24.26 -4.10 12.16
N THR A 111 24.73 -3.77 13.36
CA THR A 111 24.06 -4.08 14.63
C THR A 111 23.62 -2.78 15.28
N LEU A 112 22.37 -2.72 15.74
CA LEU A 112 21.86 -1.58 16.51
C LEU A 112 22.19 -1.80 17.98
N SER A 113 22.53 -0.71 18.66
CA SER A 113 22.82 -0.71 20.09
C SER A 113 22.21 0.52 20.74
N LEU A 114 22.08 0.49 22.06
CA LEU A 114 21.62 1.64 22.85
C LEU A 114 22.52 2.88 22.66
N ASP A 115 23.75 2.70 22.19
CA ASP A 115 24.65 3.82 21.86
C ASP A 115 24.18 4.67 20.69
N MET A 116 23.25 4.16 19.87
CA MET A 116 22.64 4.87 18.74
C MET A 116 21.35 5.60 19.12
N CYS A 117 20.89 5.48 20.38
CA CYS A 117 19.80 6.30 20.89
C CYS A 117 20.21 7.78 20.93
N PRO A 118 19.25 8.72 20.85
CA PRO A 118 19.50 10.14 21.07
C PRO A 118 20.24 10.39 22.39
N LYS A 119 21.40 11.06 22.33
CA LYS A 119 22.23 11.35 23.52
C LYS A 119 22.29 12.83 23.83
N THR A 120 22.20 13.68 22.80
CA THR A 120 22.26 15.13 22.96
C THR A 120 20.88 15.72 23.19
N LEU A 121 20.82 16.88 23.88
CA LEU A 121 19.56 17.62 24.06
C LEU A 121 18.89 17.98 22.72
N GLN A 122 19.68 18.26 21.69
CA GLN A 122 19.18 18.55 20.35
C GLN A 122 18.53 17.32 19.70
N GLU A 123 19.13 16.14 19.82
CA GLU A 123 18.55 14.90 19.29
C GLU A 123 17.29 14.49 20.06
N LEU A 124 17.31 14.63 21.39
CA LEU A 124 16.15 14.37 22.24
C LEU A 124 14.98 15.30 21.89
N ASP A 125 15.24 16.60 21.73
CA ASP A 125 14.21 17.58 21.35
C ASP A 125 13.64 17.30 19.95
N ARG A 126 14.49 16.88 19.00
CA ARG A 126 14.03 16.45 17.66
C ARG A 126 13.17 15.19 17.73
N MET A 127 13.60 14.18 18.49
CA MET A 127 12.91 12.90 18.60
C MET A 127 11.66 12.95 19.48
N LYS A 128 11.52 13.96 20.34
CA LYS A 128 10.31 14.21 21.14
C LYS A 128 9.04 14.30 20.28
N ASN A 129 9.16 14.83 19.07
CA ASN A 129 8.05 14.98 18.12
C ASN A 129 7.94 13.84 17.11
N VAL A 130 8.77 12.79 17.25
CA VAL A 130 8.81 11.62 16.37
C VAL A 130 8.61 10.37 17.22
N PRO A 131 7.36 9.99 17.55
CA PRO A 131 7.11 8.74 18.26
C PRO A 131 7.55 7.58 17.37
N TYR A 132 8.71 7.02 17.69
CA TYR A 132 9.43 6.07 16.85
C TYR A 132 8.59 4.84 16.50
N SER A 133 7.92 4.25 17.50
CA SER A 133 7.06 3.07 17.30
C SER A 133 5.94 3.35 16.29
N SER A 134 5.30 4.52 16.37
CA SER A 134 4.26 4.95 15.43
C SER A 134 4.80 5.22 14.03
N PHE A 135 6.01 5.79 13.92
CA PHE A 135 6.66 6.02 12.63
C PHE A 135 7.03 4.70 11.95
N ILE A 136 7.70 3.79 12.66
CA ILE A 136 8.05 2.46 12.15
C ILE A 136 6.80 1.64 11.82
N GLY A 137 5.78 1.69 12.69
CA GLY A 137 4.48 1.05 12.42
C GLY A 137 3.82 1.56 11.14
N SER A 138 3.92 2.87 10.84
CA SER A 138 3.42 3.43 9.58
C SER A 138 4.22 2.93 8.37
N LEU A 139 5.54 2.75 8.51
CA LEU A 139 6.40 2.24 7.44
C LEU A 139 6.20 0.74 7.17
N MET A 140 5.75 -0.04 8.14
CA MET A 140 5.42 -1.46 7.92
C MET A 140 4.34 -1.68 6.87
N TYR A 141 3.44 -0.70 6.69
CA TYR A 141 2.39 -0.75 5.66
C TYR A 141 2.90 -0.37 4.26
N VAL A 142 4.17 0.05 4.13
CA VAL A 142 4.77 0.35 2.83
C VAL A 142 5.30 -0.96 2.20
N THR A 143 4.71 -1.35 1.07
CA THR A 143 5.04 -2.60 0.37
C THR A 143 6.23 -2.43 -0.60
N ARG A 144 7.35 -1.91 -0.11
CA ARG A 144 8.59 -1.65 -0.89
C ARG A 144 9.70 -2.63 -0.46
N PRO A 145 10.03 -3.64 -1.30
CA PRO A 145 10.97 -4.71 -0.91
C PRO A 145 12.35 -4.23 -0.45
N ASP A 146 12.83 -3.11 -1.00
CA ASP A 146 14.13 -2.51 -0.70
C ASP A 146 14.22 -1.91 0.71
N ILE A 147 13.09 -1.55 1.33
CA ILE A 147 13.05 -1.06 2.71
C ILE A 147 12.46 -2.08 3.68
N CYS A 148 11.72 -3.10 3.21
CA CYS A 148 11.03 -4.06 4.08
C CYS A 148 11.96 -4.64 5.15
N TYR A 149 13.14 -5.12 4.74
CA TYR A 149 14.11 -5.69 5.69
C TYR A 149 14.61 -4.64 6.70
N ALA A 150 14.90 -3.42 6.26
CA ALA A 150 15.36 -2.37 7.16
C ALA A 150 14.28 -1.97 8.17
N VAL A 151 13.03 -1.81 7.73
CA VAL A 151 11.88 -1.50 8.59
C VAL A 151 11.63 -2.63 9.60
N GLU A 152 11.69 -3.88 9.16
CA GLU A 152 11.54 -5.05 10.03
C GLU A 152 12.69 -5.13 11.05
N PHE A 153 13.92 -4.95 10.61
CA PHE A 153 15.10 -4.97 11.47
C PHE A 153 15.09 -3.87 12.53
N VAL A 154 14.63 -2.66 12.22
CA VAL A 154 14.53 -1.58 13.21
C VAL A 154 13.31 -1.75 14.12
N SER A 155 12.26 -2.44 13.67
CA SER A 155 11.01 -2.62 14.44
C SER A 155 11.13 -3.41 15.73
N ILE A 156 12.18 -4.22 15.88
CA ILE A 156 12.46 -4.96 17.12
C ILE A 156 13.13 -4.07 18.18
N TYR A 157 13.61 -2.88 17.79
CA TYR A 157 14.27 -1.91 18.68
C TYR A 157 13.34 -0.75 19.04
N GLN A 158 12.18 -1.06 19.62
CA GLN A 158 11.15 -0.05 19.95
C GLN A 158 11.50 0.84 21.15
N PHE A 159 12.67 0.64 21.77
CA PHE A 159 13.15 1.46 22.88
C PHE A 159 13.65 2.83 22.38
N ASN A 160 12.71 3.71 22.07
CA ASN A 160 12.88 5.13 22.35
C ASN A 160 12.05 5.43 23.59
N ILE A 161 12.69 5.35 24.76
CA ILE A 161 12.09 5.87 26.00
C ILE A 161 12.11 7.39 25.85
N GLY A 162 11.03 7.92 25.28
CA GLY A 162 10.62 9.28 25.59
C GLY A 162 10.14 9.36 27.03
#